data_AF-A0A354GJP6-F1
#
_entry.id   AF-A0A354GJP6-F1
#
_cell.length_a   1.000
_cell.length_b   1.000
_cell.length_c   1.000
_cell.angle_alpha   90.00
_cell.angle_beta   90.00
_cell.angle_gamma   90.00
#
_symmetry.space_group_name_H-M   'P 1'
#
loop_
_entity.id
_entity.type
_entity.pdbx_description
1 polymer ?
#
loop_
_entity_poly.entity_id
_entity_poly.type
_entity_poly.pdbx_seq_one_letter_code
_entity_poly.pdbx_strand_id
1 'polypeptide(L)'
;SAPDARLILHPHAELTPRELTDEERRADPGLTAAYEYGVGSAKTLWLEVEAGPAHGAVKVQTVYALALGRTGMGGALEWQLTTTISASAPVRAGMDHLDVQVPAECELLDSEASFDKQTRIAHLSFGPGQSGTSTVSFKARYHLPPPGATHGPASLALPLPRPLQISDGGARIDLTVPDDVELLPTAESEIKEAHKLSWHSPQCPEQITFAIQPYRPEIHVSAVIDVTLHGQTAQVKHELHLRFPRTVPKQLTLRTPAAVAAGLQVVDGGALAPPAPDTPEVRTLLLQGAEQEQVVSLQYSFAASSSPLPGTPG
;
A
#
# COMPACT_ATOMS: atom_id res chain seq x y z
N SER A 1 -32.75 -12.20 -9.44
CA SER A 1 -32.14 -13.41 -10.00
C SER A 1 -31.82 -14.33 -8.83
N ALA A 2 -32.39 -15.54 -8.81
CA ALA A 2 -32.13 -16.53 -7.77
C ALA A 2 -30.70 -17.09 -7.93
N PRO A 3 -30.02 -17.54 -6.86
CA PRO A 3 -28.73 -18.20 -7.00
C PRO A 3 -28.93 -19.55 -7.72
N ASP A 4 -28.13 -19.79 -8.76
CA ASP A 4 -28.05 -21.10 -9.41
C ASP A 4 -27.31 -22.06 -8.47
N ALA A 5 -28.06 -22.63 -7.53
CA ALA A 5 -27.70 -23.91 -6.96
C ALA A 5 -27.63 -24.90 -8.12
N ARG A 6 -26.44 -25.45 -8.39
CA ARG A 6 -26.32 -26.50 -9.40
C ARG A 6 -26.89 -27.78 -8.80
N LEU A 7 -28.19 -27.96 -8.97
CA LEU A 7 -28.90 -29.16 -8.62
C LEU A 7 -28.51 -30.24 -9.64
N ILE A 8 -27.66 -31.18 -9.24
CA ILE A 8 -27.40 -32.37 -10.05
C ILE A 8 -28.43 -33.41 -9.63
N LEU A 9 -29.39 -33.66 -10.51
CA LEU A 9 -30.43 -34.66 -10.32
C LEU A 9 -29.93 -35.97 -10.93
N HIS A 10 -29.87 -37.01 -10.12
CA HIS A 10 -29.65 -38.38 -10.57
C HIS A 10 -30.99 -39.14 -10.53
N PRO A 11 -31.82 -39.09 -11.59
CA PRO A 11 -33.07 -39.81 -11.62
C PRO A 11 -32.81 -41.32 -11.82
N HIS A 12 -33.28 -42.13 -10.88
CA HIS A 12 -33.17 -43.60 -10.91
C HIS A 12 -34.51 -44.31 -11.16
N ALA A 13 -35.42 -43.69 -11.91
CA ALA A 13 -36.77 -44.24 -12.10
C ALA A 13 -36.86 -45.24 -13.27
N GLU A 14 -37.60 -46.33 -13.07
CA GLU A 14 -38.04 -47.23 -14.13
C GLU A 14 -39.47 -46.85 -14.56
N LEU A 15 -39.69 -46.78 -15.88
CA LEU A 15 -41.02 -46.61 -16.48
C LEU A 15 -41.53 -47.98 -16.90
N THR A 16 -42.56 -48.48 -16.24
CA THR A 16 -43.19 -49.75 -16.61
C THR A 16 -44.51 -49.49 -17.32
N PRO A 17 -44.71 -50.00 -18.54
CA PRO A 17 -46.01 -49.87 -19.21
C PRO A 17 -47.08 -50.59 -18.39
N ARG A 18 -48.25 -49.97 -18.26
CA ARG A 18 -49.44 -50.55 -17.64
C ARG A 18 -50.63 -50.45 -18.59
N GLU A 19 -51.62 -51.29 -18.36
CA GLU A 19 -52.86 -51.20 -19.12
C GLU A 19 -53.69 -49.97 -18.70
N LEU A 20 -54.37 -49.40 -19.69
CA LEU A 20 -55.34 -48.32 -19.49
C LEU A 20 -56.57 -48.88 -18.78
N THR A 21 -57.03 -48.19 -17.73
CA THR A 21 -58.27 -48.55 -17.06
C THR A 21 -59.48 -48.15 -17.91
N ASP A 22 -60.62 -48.82 -17.71
CA ASP A 22 -61.85 -48.52 -18.45
C ASP A 22 -62.40 -47.11 -18.18
N GLU A 23 -62.06 -46.53 -17.03
CA GLU A 23 -62.40 -45.17 -16.68
C GLU A 23 -61.55 -44.16 -17.46
N GLU A 24 -60.24 -44.42 -17.60
CA GLU A 24 -59.31 -43.61 -18.41
C GLU A 24 -59.65 -43.64 -19.90
N ARG A 25 -59.98 -44.82 -20.45
CA ARG A 25 -60.41 -44.96 -21.86
C ARG A 25 -61.72 -44.22 -22.14
N ARG A 26 -62.60 -44.12 -21.13
CA ARG A 26 -63.88 -43.42 -21.26
C ARG A 26 -63.70 -41.91 -21.13
N ALA A 27 -62.74 -41.46 -20.33
CA ALA A 27 -62.41 -40.05 -20.13
C ALA A 27 -61.71 -39.44 -21.35
N ASP A 28 -60.82 -40.19 -22.00
CA ASP A 28 -60.13 -39.75 -23.22
C ASP A 28 -59.98 -40.90 -24.23
N PRO A 29 -60.80 -40.94 -25.29
CA PRO A 29 -60.76 -41.97 -26.33
C PRO A 29 -59.44 -41.98 -27.14
N GLY A 30 -58.62 -40.93 -27.02
CA GLY A 30 -57.33 -40.80 -27.71
C GLY A 30 -56.13 -41.38 -26.94
N LEU A 31 -56.33 -41.84 -25.70
CA LEU A 31 -55.24 -42.42 -24.90
C LEU A 31 -54.84 -43.80 -25.43
N THR A 32 -53.57 -43.96 -25.82
CA THR A 32 -53.04 -45.18 -26.45
C THR A 32 -52.12 -46.02 -25.56
N ALA A 33 -51.60 -45.43 -24.47
CA ALA A 33 -50.77 -46.14 -23.49
C ALA A 33 -50.83 -45.45 -22.12
N ALA A 34 -50.65 -46.23 -21.07
CA ALA A 34 -50.40 -45.73 -19.73
C ALA A 34 -49.10 -46.34 -19.20
N TYR A 35 -48.37 -45.58 -18.38
CA TYR A 35 -47.16 -46.06 -17.72
C TYR A 35 -47.33 -45.83 -16.22
N GLU A 36 -46.85 -46.79 -15.44
CA GLU A 36 -46.70 -46.63 -14.01
C GLU A 36 -45.27 -46.17 -13.72
N TYR A 37 -45.16 -45.12 -12.92
CA TYR A 37 -43.90 -44.56 -12.47
C TYR A 37 -43.71 -44.97 -11.01
N GLY A 38 -42.79 -45.89 -10.74
CA GLY A 38 -42.64 -46.50 -9.43
C GLY A 38 -41.26 -47.13 -9.18
N VAL A 39 -40.96 -47.40 -7.91
CA VAL A 39 -39.68 -47.94 -7.43
C VAL A 39 -39.62 -49.44 -7.69
N GLY A 40 -38.61 -49.89 -8.45
CA GLY A 40 -38.13 -51.26 -8.30
C GLY A 40 -37.80 -51.51 -6.81
N SER A 41 -38.07 -52.71 -6.30
CA SER A 41 -38.18 -53.01 -4.85
C SER A 41 -36.86 -52.96 -4.04
N ALA A 42 -36.00 -51.98 -4.25
CA ALA A 42 -34.77 -51.79 -3.51
C ALA A 42 -34.69 -50.37 -2.90
N LYS A 43 -34.19 -50.39 -1.67
CA LYS A 43 -34.01 -49.36 -0.66
C LYS A 43 -33.17 -48.14 -1.10
N THR A 44 -33.56 -47.45 -2.17
CA THR A 44 -32.84 -46.30 -2.74
C THR A 44 -33.76 -45.08 -2.81
N LEU A 45 -33.27 -43.95 -2.31
CA LEU A 45 -33.99 -42.67 -2.27
C LEU A 45 -34.22 -42.18 -3.72
N TRP A 46 -35.43 -41.70 -4.01
CA TRP A 46 -35.86 -41.33 -5.37
C TRP A 46 -35.14 -40.11 -5.96
N LEU A 47 -34.62 -39.26 -5.09
CA LEU A 47 -33.76 -38.15 -5.41
C LEU A 47 -32.58 -38.20 -4.45
N GLU A 48 -31.39 -38.29 -4.99
CA GLU A 48 -30.19 -37.85 -4.29
C GLU A 48 -29.95 -36.40 -4.68
N VAL A 49 -30.14 -35.50 -3.72
CA VAL A 49 -29.83 -34.08 -3.88
C VAL A 49 -28.45 -33.86 -3.30
N GLU A 50 -27.44 -33.87 -4.15
CA GLU A 50 -26.10 -33.42 -3.76
C GLU A 50 -26.07 -31.89 -3.81
N ALA A 51 -26.13 -31.26 -2.64
CA ALA A 51 -25.81 -29.84 -2.49
C ALA A 51 -24.28 -29.71 -2.39
N GLY A 52 -23.61 -29.49 -3.52
CA GLY A 52 -22.21 -29.08 -3.51
C GLY A 52 -22.05 -27.67 -2.94
N PRO A 53 -20.94 -27.34 -2.25
CA PRO A 53 -20.68 -25.98 -1.79
C PRO A 53 -20.64 -25.05 -3.01
N ALA A 54 -21.54 -24.07 -3.05
CA ALA A 54 -21.51 -23.01 -4.05
C ALA A 54 -20.29 -22.12 -3.76
N HIS A 55 -19.13 -22.47 -4.31
CA HIS A 55 -17.95 -21.62 -4.26
C HIS A 55 -18.28 -20.25 -4.88
N GLY A 56 -17.91 -19.16 -4.19
CA GLY A 56 -18.09 -17.80 -4.70
C GLY A 56 -19.46 -17.14 -4.45
N ALA A 57 -20.29 -17.65 -3.54
CA ALA A 57 -21.57 -17.02 -3.20
C ALA A 57 -21.46 -15.69 -2.42
N VAL A 58 -20.27 -15.36 -1.93
CA VAL A 58 -20.04 -14.17 -1.11
C VAL A 58 -19.01 -13.27 -1.77
N LYS A 59 -19.44 -12.05 -2.10
CA LYS A 59 -18.55 -11.01 -2.62
C LYS A 59 -17.84 -10.34 -1.44
N VAL A 60 -16.52 -10.37 -1.49
CA VAL A 60 -15.65 -9.80 -0.45
C VAL A 60 -14.87 -8.63 -0.99
N GLN A 61 -14.87 -7.54 -0.25
CA GLN A 61 -13.98 -6.41 -0.48
C GLN A 61 -12.90 -6.40 0.61
N THR A 62 -11.64 -6.32 0.19
CA THR A 62 -10.50 -6.35 1.12
C THR A 62 -9.84 -4.98 1.20
N VAL A 63 -9.42 -4.58 2.40
CA VAL A 63 -8.60 -3.39 2.63
C VAL A 63 -7.30 -3.83 3.30
N TYR A 64 -6.18 -3.51 2.67
CA TYR A 64 -4.84 -3.74 3.20
C TYR A 64 -4.26 -2.40 3.64
N ALA A 65 -4.16 -2.20 4.96
CA ALA A 65 -3.48 -1.06 5.54
C ALA A 65 -2.09 -1.49 6.01
N LEU A 66 -1.06 -1.08 5.27
CA LEU A 66 0.31 -1.44 5.52
C LEU A 66 1.10 -0.21 5.98
N ALA A 67 1.71 -0.32 7.16
CA ALA A 67 2.48 0.74 7.78
C ALA A 67 3.91 0.29 8.08
N LEU A 68 4.89 1.10 7.68
CA LEU A 68 6.26 0.98 8.16
C LEU A 68 6.41 1.80 9.44
N GLY A 69 6.67 1.14 10.55
CA GLY A 69 6.87 1.77 11.86
C GLY A 69 8.28 1.53 12.39
N ARG A 70 8.68 2.27 13.42
CA ARG A 70 9.90 1.97 14.20
C ARG A 70 9.49 1.25 15.48
N THR A 71 10.05 0.08 15.75
CA THR A 71 9.73 -0.72 16.93
C THR A 71 10.93 -0.91 17.86
N GLY A 72 10.66 -0.91 19.17
CA GLY A 72 11.64 -1.10 20.24
C GLY A 72 12.60 0.09 20.47
N MET A 73 13.46 -0.03 21.50
CA MET A 73 14.48 0.98 21.82
C MET A 73 15.56 1.14 20.73
N GLY A 74 15.70 0.15 19.85
CA GLY A 74 16.67 0.17 18.74
C GLY A 74 16.18 0.88 17.48
N GLY A 75 14.90 1.29 17.42
CA GLY A 75 14.33 1.99 16.26
C GLY A 75 14.36 1.17 14.96
N ALA A 76 14.36 -0.16 15.07
CA ALA A 76 14.32 -1.03 13.90
C ALA A 76 13.01 -0.79 13.13
N LEU A 77 13.11 -0.67 11.81
CA LEU A 77 11.92 -0.53 10.99
C LEU A 77 11.20 -1.88 10.90
N GLU A 78 9.89 -1.88 11.05
CA GLU A 78 9.05 -3.08 10.93
C GLU A 78 7.81 -2.75 10.12
N TRP A 79 7.46 -3.62 9.19
CA TRP A 79 6.22 -3.53 8.42
C TRP A 79 5.09 -4.22 9.18
N GLN A 80 4.01 -3.49 9.42
CA GLN A 80 2.79 -3.99 10.05
C GLN A 80 1.63 -3.87 9.06
N LEU A 81 0.91 -4.97 8.90
CA LEU A 81 -0.27 -5.08 8.06
C LEU A 81 -1.51 -5.22 8.93
N THR A 82 -2.53 -4.44 8.60
CA THR A 82 -3.91 -4.69 9.03
C THR A 82 -4.73 -5.04 7.80
N THR A 83 -5.26 -6.25 7.77
CA THR A 83 -6.17 -6.70 6.71
C THR A 83 -7.58 -6.63 7.24
N THR A 84 -8.46 -5.89 6.55
CA THR A 84 -9.89 -5.82 6.85
C THR A 84 -10.68 -6.39 5.69
N ILE A 85 -11.52 -7.37 5.96
CA ILE A 85 -12.31 -8.08 4.97
C ILE A 85 -13.77 -7.82 5.27
N SER A 86 -14.46 -7.21 4.31
CA SER A 86 -15.90 -6.96 4.36
C SER A 86 -16.61 -7.87 3.38
N ALA A 87 -17.44 -8.74 3.92
CA ALA A 87 -18.26 -9.66 3.16
C ALA A 87 -19.66 -9.08 2.97
N SER A 88 -20.07 -8.92 1.71
CA SER A 88 -21.44 -8.59 1.33
C SER A 88 -22.13 -9.86 0.86
N ALA A 89 -22.96 -10.43 1.73
CA ALA A 89 -23.79 -11.58 1.40
C ALA A 89 -25.26 -11.14 1.27
N PRO A 90 -26.07 -11.73 0.38
CA PRO A 90 -27.50 -11.75 0.62
C PRO A 90 -27.75 -12.47 1.95
N VAL A 91 -28.55 -11.84 2.81
CA VAL A 91 -28.84 -12.05 4.25
C VAL A 91 -29.11 -13.50 4.74
N ARG A 92 -28.98 -14.55 3.92
CA ARG A 92 -29.40 -15.93 4.26
C ARG A 92 -28.33 -17.02 4.21
N ALA A 93 -27.11 -16.75 3.74
CA ALA A 93 -26.00 -17.71 3.84
C ALA A 93 -25.21 -17.42 5.11
N GLY A 94 -25.47 -18.17 6.19
CA GLY A 94 -24.77 -18.05 7.48
C GLY A 94 -23.28 -18.37 7.33
N MET A 95 -22.49 -17.40 6.88
CA MET A 95 -21.05 -17.51 6.80
C MET A 95 -20.47 -17.20 8.18
N ASP A 96 -20.17 -18.26 8.93
CA ASP A 96 -19.67 -18.14 10.29
C ASP A 96 -18.15 -17.88 10.33
N HIS A 97 -17.43 -18.28 9.27
CA HIS A 97 -15.99 -18.10 9.16
C HIS A 97 -15.54 -17.84 7.71
N LEU A 98 -14.34 -17.28 7.57
CA LEU A 98 -13.62 -17.08 6.32
C LEU A 98 -12.20 -17.62 6.46
N ASP A 99 -11.78 -18.40 5.48
CA ASP A 99 -10.42 -18.89 5.38
C ASP A 99 -9.54 -17.89 4.63
N VAL A 100 -8.40 -17.56 5.21
CA VAL A 100 -7.41 -16.65 4.62
C VAL A 100 -6.06 -17.34 4.56
N GLN A 101 -5.49 -17.44 3.36
CA GLN A 101 -4.13 -17.89 3.16
C GLN A 101 -3.16 -16.78 3.57
N VAL A 102 -2.29 -17.06 4.54
CA VAL A 102 -1.30 -16.09 5.06
C VAL A 102 0.08 -16.40 4.47
N PRO A 103 0.77 -15.42 3.87
CA PRO A 103 2.13 -15.60 3.34
C PRO A 103 3.13 -16.07 4.40
N ALA A 104 4.23 -16.69 3.96
CA ALA A 104 5.27 -17.22 4.86
C ALA A 104 6.06 -16.10 5.55
N GLU A 105 6.15 -14.94 4.90
CA GLU A 105 6.84 -13.73 5.35
C GLU A 105 6.07 -12.99 6.44
N CYS A 106 4.78 -13.31 6.61
CA CYS A 106 3.88 -12.72 7.58
C CYS A 106 3.85 -13.56 8.87
N GLU A 107 3.93 -12.90 10.02
CA GLU A 107 3.55 -13.46 11.31
C GLU A 107 2.27 -12.78 11.80
N LEU A 108 1.24 -13.58 12.08
CA LEU A 108 0.00 -13.09 12.65
C LEU A 108 0.24 -12.61 14.08
N LEU A 109 -0.23 -11.40 14.36
CA LEU A 109 -0.17 -10.78 15.69
C LEU A 109 -1.49 -10.93 16.45
N ASP A 110 -2.56 -11.34 15.76
CA ASP A 110 -3.89 -11.45 16.34
C ASP A 110 -4.10 -12.82 17.00
N SER A 111 -4.60 -12.81 18.24
CA SER A 111 -4.80 -14.01 19.05
C SER A 111 -6.15 -14.69 18.83
N GLU A 112 -7.12 -14.02 18.19
CA GLU A 112 -8.48 -14.56 18.03
C GLU A 112 -8.65 -15.44 16.77
N ALA A 113 -7.71 -15.39 15.83
CA ALA A 113 -7.72 -16.23 14.64
C ALA A 113 -7.16 -17.63 14.96
N SER A 114 -7.91 -18.68 14.61
CA SER A 114 -7.36 -20.04 14.58
C SER A 114 -6.44 -20.17 13.37
N PHE A 115 -5.14 -20.41 13.60
CA PHE A 115 -4.13 -20.44 12.54
C PHE A 115 -3.42 -21.79 12.45
N ASP A 116 -3.56 -22.46 11.31
CA ASP A 116 -2.79 -23.66 11.00
C ASP A 116 -1.42 -23.27 10.44
N LYS A 117 -0.35 -23.56 11.19
CA LYS A 117 1.03 -23.24 10.80
C LYS A 117 1.54 -24.05 9.61
N GLN A 118 0.99 -25.24 9.36
CA GLN A 118 1.46 -26.12 8.29
C GLN A 118 0.89 -25.71 6.94
N THR A 119 -0.41 -25.44 6.87
CA THR A 119 -1.08 -24.97 5.65
C THR A 119 -1.04 -23.45 5.51
N ARG A 120 -0.72 -22.74 6.60
CA ARG A 120 -0.75 -21.29 6.72
C ARG A 120 -2.11 -20.67 6.43
N ILE A 121 -3.18 -21.38 6.83
CA ILE A 121 -4.56 -20.91 6.72
C ILE A 121 -5.01 -20.36 8.07
N ALA A 122 -5.55 -19.14 8.06
CA ALA A 122 -6.22 -18.52 9.19
C ALA A 122 -7.73 -18.63 9.03
N HIS A 123 -8.40 -19.17 10.04
CA HIS A 123 -9.86 -19.23 10.13
C HIS A 123 -10.36 -18.03 10.92
N LEU A 124 -11.02 -17.11 10.23
CA LEU A 124 -11.52 -15.85 10.79
C LEU A 124 -13.02 -15.93 10.99
N SER A 125 -13.48 -15.88 12.23
CA SER A 125 -14.91 -15.87 12.54
C SER A 125 -15.49 -14.46 12.38
N PHE A 126 -16.67 -14.36 11.76
CA PHE A 126 -17.38 -13.09 11.73
C PHE A 126 -18.12 -12.86 13.05
N GLY A 127 -17.99 -11.65 13.60
CA GLY A 127 -18.87 -11.22 14.66
C GLY A 127 -20.32 -11.08 14.16
N PRO A 128 -21.34 -11.14 15.05
CA PRO A 128 -22.73 -10.91 14.67
C PRO A 128 -22.90 -9.47 14.15
N GLY A 129 -22.89 -9.31 12.82
CA GLY A 129 -23.05 -8.02 12.16
C GLY A 129 -24.50 -7.55 12.18
N GLN A 130 -24.73 -6.30 12.58
CA GLN A 130 -26.09 -5.73 12.70
C GLN A 130 -26.71 -5.33 11.34
N SER A 131 -25.97 -5.43 10.22
CA SER A 131 -26.31 -4.68 9.01
C SER A 131 -25.90 -5.32 7.68
N GLY A 132 -26.23 -6.59 7.41
CA GLY A 132 -26.11 -7.20 6.07
C GLY A 132 -24.68 -7.29 5.46
N THR A 133 -23.68 -6.75 6.15
CA THR A 133 -22.26 -6.82 5.84
C THR A 133 -21.55 -7.28 7.10
N SER A 134 -20.79 -8.36 6.98
CA SER A 134 -19.95 -8.87 8.06
C SER A 134 -18.52 -8.47 7.79
N THR A 135 -17.85 -7.88 8.78
CA THR A 135 -16.45 -7.45 8.67
C THR A 135 -15.62 -8.21 9.68
N VAL A 136 -14.44 -8.66 9.24
CA VAL A 136 -13.41 -9.23 10.11
C VAL A 136 -12.08 -8.57 9.79
N SER A 137 -11.24 -8.39 10.79
CA SER A 137 -9.90 -7.85 10.62
C SER A 137 -8.89 -8.64 11.44
N PHE A 138 -7.65 -8.64 10.97
CA PHE A 138 -6.52 -9.19 11.71
C PHE A 138 -5.26 -8.39 11.42
N LYS A 139 -4.27 -8.54 12.30
CA LYS A 139 -2.97 -7.90 12.18
C LYS A 139 -1.86 -8.91 11.92
N ALA A 140 -0.89 -8.51 11.11
CA ALA A 140 0.33 -9.26 10.86
C ALA A 140 1.55 -8.34 10.84
N ARG A 141 2.72 -8.91 11.06
CA ARG A 141 4.03 -8.26 10.82
C ARG A 141 4.79 -8.99 9.72
N TYR A 142 5.61 -8.27 8.96
CA TYR A 142 6.52 -8.88 8.00
C TYR A 142 7.94 -8.98 8.55
N HIS A 143 8.58 -10.12 8.34
CA HIS A 143 10.01 -10.33 8.63
C HIS A 143 10.92 -9.97 7.46
N LEU A 144 10.63 -8.86 6.79
CA LEU A 144 11.48 -8.40 5.70
C LEU A 144 12.52 -7.44 6.24
N PRO A 145 13.76 -7.50 5.73
CA PRO A 145 14.77 -6.53 6.13
C PRO A 145 14.21 -5.13 5.86
N PRO A 146 14.35 -4.21 6.83
CA PRO A 146 14.18 -2.80 6.55
C PRO A 146 14.90 -2.44 5.25
N PRO A 147 14.37 -1.49 4.47
CA PRO A 147 15.14 -0.83 3.43
C PRO A 147 16.41 -0.26 4.09
N GLY A 148 17.50 -1.00 3.97
CA GLY A 148 18.71 -0.76 4.71
C GLY A 148 19.53 0.29 3.99
N ALA A 149 19.56 1.52 4.52
CA ALA A 149 20.59 2.52 4.25
C ALA A 149 20.96 2.78 2.77
N THR A 150 20.07 2.50 1.81
CA THR A 150 20.37 2.77 0.41
C THR A 150 20.20 4.26 0.15
N HIS A 151 21.23 4.90 -0.41
CA HIS A 151 21.22 6.33 -0.75
C HIS A 151 20.24 6.70 -1.89
N GLY A 152 19.43 5.75 -2.36
CA GLY A 152 18.49 5.91 -3.47
C GLY A 152 17.29 4.95 -3.38
N PRO A 153 16.46 4.92 -4.43
CA PRO A 153 15.23 4.13 -4.48
C PRO A 153 15.45 2.64 -4.25
N ALA A 154 14.68 2.07 -3.34
CA ALA A 154 14.59 0.64 -3.09
C ALA A 154 13.20 0.16 -3.47
N SER A 155 13.13 -0.82 -4.37
CA SER A 155 11.88 -1.50 -4.73
C SER A 155 11.61 -2.64 -3.77
N LEU A 156 10.37 -2.74 -3.27
CA LEU A 156 9.91 -3.77 -2.36
C LEU A 156 8.72 -4.50 -2.95
N ALA A 157 8.67 -5.80 -2.75
CA ALA A 157 7.53 -6.65 -3.07
C ALA A 157 7.04 -7.33 -1.79
N LEU A 158 5.75 -7.15 -1.47
CA LEU A 158 5.14 -7.70 -0.27
C LEU A 158 3.98 -8.63 -0.66
N PRO A 159 4.05 -9.93 -0.34
CA PRO A 159 2.94 -10.84 -0.56
C PRO A 159 1.82 -10.51 0.42
N LEU A 160 0.57 -10.59 -0.01
CA LEU A 160 -0.60 -10.23 0.80
C LEU A 160 -1.41 -11.47 1.21
N PRO A 161 -2.05 -11.45 2.40
CA PRO A 161 -3.00 -12.48 2.78
C PRO A 161 -4.20 -12.56 1.85
N ARG A 162 -4.55 -13.76 1.38
CA ARG A 162 -5.59 -13.95 0.38
C ARG A 162 -6.81 -14.68 0.95
N PRO A 163 -8.01 -14.08 0.89
CA PRO A 163 -9.25 -14.79 1.20
C PRO A 163 -9.49 -15.95 0.21
N LEU A 164 -9.92 -17.10 0.71
CA LEU A 164 -10.16 -18.32 -0.07
C LEU A 164 -11.66 -18.53 -0.32
N GLN A 165 -11.99 -19.20 -1.43
CA GLN A 165 -13.36 -19.65 -1.79
C GLN A 165 -14.43 -18.53 -1.91
N ILE A 166 -14.00 -17.29 -2.13
CA ILE A 166 -14.87 -16.10 -2.26
C ILE A 166 -15.01 -15.62 -3.71
N SER A 167 -16.01 -14.77 -3.96
CA SER A 167 -16.03 -13.90 -5.14
C SER A 167 -15.26 -12.62 -4.84
N ASP A 168 -14.26 -12.32 -5.66
CA ASP A 168 -13.37 -11.18 -5.47
C ASP A 168 -14.08 -9.87 -5.83
N GLY A 169 -14.26 -9.01 -4.83
CA GLY A 169 -14.80 -7.67 -4.98
C GLY A 169 -13.73 -6.59 -5.16
N GLY A 170 -12.47 -6.98 -5.31
CA GLY A 170 -11.32 -6.10 -5.39
C GLY A 170 -10.71 -5.81 -4.02
N ALA A 171 -9.67 -4.98 -4.05
CA ALA A 171 -8.95 -4.56 -2.86
C ALA A 171 -8.65 -3.06 -2.87
N ARG A 172 -8.58 -2.47 -1.67
CA ARG A 172 -7.96 -1.17 -1.45
C ARG A 172 -6.63 -1.40 -0.74
N ILE A 173 -5.60 -0.72 -1.20
CA ILE A 173 -4.27 -0.78 -0.60
C ILE A 173 -3.93 0.62 -0.10
N ASP A 174 -3.67 0.72 1.20
CA ASP A 174 -3.21 1.94 1.88
C ASP A 174 -1.79 1.69 2.42
N LEU A 175 -0.81 2.43 1.92
CA LEU A 175 0.58 2.41 2.38
C LEU A 175 0.89 3.65 3.22
N THR A 176 1.60 3.48 4.32
CA THR A 176 2.12 4.60 5.12
C THR A 176 3.54 4.32 5.59
N VAL A 177 4.41 5.33 5.52
CA VAL A 177 5.81 5.24 5.96
C VAL A 177 6.16 6.39 6.94
N PRO A 178 7.25 6.30 7.71
CA PRO A 178 7.69 7.37 8.58
C PRO A 178 8.14 8.61 7.80
N ASP A 179 8.22 9.76 8.48
CA ASP A 179 8.54 11.06 7.85
C ASP A 179 9.95 11.15 7.23
N ASP A 180 10.87 10.25 7.58
CA ASP A 180 12.21 10.20 6.98
C ASP A 180 12.30 9.30 5.74
N VAL A 181 11.18 8.70 5.34
CA VAL A 181 11.05 7.81 4.18
C VAL A 181 9.99 8.36 3.23
N GLU A 182 10.27 8.32 1.93
CA GLU A 182 9.37 8.71 0.87
C GLU A 182 8.89 7.50 0.09
N LEU A 183 7.59 7.41 -0.17
CA LEU A 183 6.96 6.50 -1.11
C LEU A 183 6.99 7.10 -2.51
N LEU A 184 7.55 6.36 -3.45
CA LEU A 184 7.55 6.74 -4.86
C LEU A 184 6.20 6.41 -5.48
N PRO A 185 5.55 7.39 -6.15
CA PRO A 185 4.21 7.19 -6.69
C PRO A 185 4.19 6.10 -7.75
N THR A 186 3.17 5.24 -7.70
CA THR A 186 2.89 4.28 -8.77
C THR A 186 1.89 4.87 -9.77
N ALA A 187 1.83 4.31 -10.99
CA ALA A 187 0.88 4.76 -12.01
C ALA A 187 -0.59 4.63 -11.54
N GLU A 188 -0.86 3.63 -10.69
CA GLU A 188 -2.19 3.26 -10.18
C GLU A 188 -2.59 4.05 -8.92
N SER A 189 -1.69 4.82 -8.32
CA SER A 189 -1.96 5.55 -7.07
C SER A 189 -3.01 6.66 -7.25
N GLU A 190 -4.02 6.68 -6.38
CA GLU A 190 -5.03 7.75 -6.28
C GLU A 190 -4.57 8.84 -5.32
N ILE A 191 -4.06 8.45 -4.16
CA ILE A 191 -3.38 9.35 -3.22
C ILE A 191 -1.88 9.24 -3.46
N LYS A 192 -1.23 10.38 -3.69
CA LYS A 192 0.21 10.51 -3.97
C LYS A 192 0.83 11.54 -3.02
N GLU A 193 0.95 11.17 -1.75
CA GLU A 193 1.67 11.97 -0.76
C GLU A 193 3.03 11.30 -0.49
N ALA A 194 4.04 12.10 -0.12
CA ALA A 194 5.39 11.60 0.12
C ALA A 194 5.43 10.43 1.12
N HIS A 195 4.55 10.40 2.12
CA HIS A 195 4.54 9.36 3.16
C HIS A 195 3.31 8.45 3.10
N LYS A 196 2.45 8.63 2.09
CA LYS A 196 1.20 7.88 1.96
C LYS A 196 0.80 7.65 0.51
N LEU A 197 0.54 6.39 0.18
CA LEU A 197 -0.07 5.99 -1.10
C LEU A 197 -1.37 5.25 -0.83
N SER A 198 -2.35 5.45 -1.70
CA SER A 198 -3.59 4.67 -1.68
C SER A 198 -4.05 4.40 -3.09
N TRP A 199 -4.50 3.19 -3.37
CA TRP A 199 -5.14 2.83 -4.64
C TRP A 199 -6.13 1.69 -4.48
N HIS A 200 -6.99 1.57 -5.48
CA HIS A 200 -7.89 0.43 -5.63
C HIS A 200 -7.37 -0.52 -6.70
N SER A 201 -7.41 -1.81 -6.40
CA SER A 201 -7.17 -2.88 -7.35
C SER A 201 -8.49 -3.57 -7.66
N PRO A 202 -8.84 -3.78 -8.95
CA PRO A 202 -10.07 -4.48 -9.34
C PRO A 202 -10.16 -5.92 -8.81
N GLN A 203 -9.00 -6.52 -8.54
CA GLN A 203 -8.84 -7.85 -7.96
C GLN A 203 -7.95 -7.78 -6.73
N CYS A 204 -8.14 -8.71 -5.81
CA CYS A 204 -7.31 -8.89 -4.64
C CYS A 204 -5.92 -9.38 -5.07
N PRO A 205 -4.87 -8.53 -4.99
CA PRO A 205 -3.57 -8.89 -5.52
C PRO A 205 -2.86 -9.88 -4.58
N GLU A 206 -2.13 -10.84 -5.15
CA GLU A 206 -1.33 -11.79 -4.37
C GLU A 206 -0.09 -11.12 -3.75
N GLN A 207 0.39 -10.05 -4.38
CA GLN A 207 1.52 -9.24 -3.92
C GLN A 207 1.36 -7.80 -4.39
N ILE A 208 1.98 -6.87 -3.66
CA ILE A 208 2.13 -5.48 -4.08
C ILE A 208 3.59 -5.13 -4.27
N THR A 209 3.86 -4.29 -5.26
CA THR A 209 5.18 -3.75 -5.53
C THR A 209 5.14 -2.24 -5.42
N PHE A 210 6.07 -1.67 -4.67
CA PHE A 210 6.22 -0.23 -4.52
C PHE A 210 7.69 0.10 -4.29
N ALA A 211 8.05 1.35 -4.49
CA ALA A 211 9.41 1.82 -4.24
C ALA A 211 9.41 2.89 -3.17
N ILE A 212 10.49 2.91 -2.39
CA ILE A 212 10.72 3.91 -1.35
C ILE A 212 12.13 4.45 -1.42
N GLN A 213 12.35 5.63 -0.87
CA GLN A 213 13.68 6.25 -0.76
C GLN A 213 13.77 7.11 0.51
N PRO A 214 14.96 7.53 0.94
CA PRO A 214 15.08 8.55 1.98
C PRO A 214 14.37 9.84 1.56
N TYR A 215 13.55 10.42 2.45
CA TYR A 215 12.81 11.64 2.15
C TYR A 215 13.77 12.83 1.99
N ARG A 216 13.68 13.50 0.83
CA ARG A 216 14.50 14.68 0.49
C ARG A 216 13.58 15.83 0.05
N PRO A 217 13.01 16.58 1.01
CA PRO A 217 12.14 17.70 0.66
C PRO A 217 12.91 18.75 -0.13
N GLU A 218 12.26 19.30 -1.16
CA GLU A 218 12.75 20.50 -1.83
C GLU A 218 12.67 21.69 -0.86
N ILE A 219 13.79 22.38 -0.68
CA ILE A 219 13.86 23.59 0.13
C ILE A 219 13.75 24.76 -0.84
N HIS A 220 12.77 25.63 -0.63
CA HIS A 220 12.69 26.86 -1.40
C HIS A 220 13.73 27.85 -0.87
N VAL A 221 14.58 28.34 -1.76
CA VAL A 221 15.61 29.32 -1.44
C VAL A 221 15.42 30.53 -2.35
N SER A 222 15.18 31.69 -1.77
CA SER A 222 15.37 32.97 -2.45
C SER A 222 16.59 33.68 -1.88
N ALA A 223 17.24 34.49 -2.70
CA ALA A 223 18.50 35.13 -2.36
C ALA A 223 18.48 36.61 -2.71
N VAL A 224 18.99 37.44 -1.79
CA VAL A 224 19.32 38.84 -2.02
C VAL A 224 20.84 38.96 -1.93
N ILE A 225 21.47 39.51 -2.96
CA ILE A 225 22.93 39.61 -3.05
C ILE A 225 23.31 41.07 -3.25
N ASP A 226 23.94 41.63 -2.22
CA ASP A 226 24.52 42.97 -2.27
C ASP A 226 26.02 42.84 -2.58
N VAL A 227 26.42 43.39 -3.71
CA VAL A 227 27.82 43.38 -4.15
C VAL A 227 28.37 44.80 -4.11
N THR A 228 29.42 44.99 -3.32
CA THR A 228 30.20 46.24 -3.27
C THR A 228 31.55 46.00 -3.92
N LEU A 229 31.88 46.79 -4.95
CA LEU A 229 33.15 46.68 -5.67
C LEU A 229 34.17 47.67 -5.10
N HIS A 230 35.33 47.18 -4.73
CA HIS A 230 36.49 47.96 -4.28
C HIS A 230 37.72 47.59 -5.12
N GLY A 231 38.00 48.39 -6.15
CA GLY A 231 39.09 48.12 -7.09
C GLY A 231 38.90 46.77 -7.80
N GLN A 232 39.82 45.84 -7.59
CA GLN A 232 39.76 44.47 -8.14
C GLN A 232 39.13 43.45 -7.19
N THR A 233 38.54 43.90 -6.09
CA THR A 233 37.88 43.02 -5.11
C THR A 233 36.39 43.29 -5.06
N ALA A 234 35.60 42.23 -5.02
CA ALA A 234 34.18 42.29 -4.75
C ALA A 234 33.94 41.82 -3.31
N GLN A 235 33.27 42.65 -2.52
CA GLN A 235 32.70 42.27 -1.24
C GLN A 235 31.23 41.93 -1.44
N VAL A 236 30.81 40.79 -0.91
CA VAL A 236 29.44 40.31 -1.06
C VAL A 236 28.82 40.11 0.30
N LYS A 237 27.61 40.66 0.47
CA LYS A 237 26.66 40.29 1.51
C LYS A 237 25.52 39.55 0.83
N HIS A 238 25.23 38.33 1.27
CA HIS A 238 24.28 37.44 0.62
C HIS A 238 23.29 36.93 1.66
N GLU A 239 22.03 37.33 1.53
CA GLU A 239 20.94 36.88 2.40
C GLU A 239 20.19 35.74 1.71
N LEU A 240 20.19 34.57 2.33
CA LEU A 240 19.45 33.38 1.91
C LEU A 240 18.17 33.27 2.71
N HIS A 241 17.03 33.37 2.04
CA HIS A 241 15.70 33.17 2.61
C HIS A 241 15.29 31.73 2.33
N LEU A 242 15.39 30.91 3.35
CA LEU A 242 15.12 29.48 3.32
C LEU A 242 13.69 29.23 3.80
N ARG A 243 12.92 28.50 3.00
CA ARG A 243 11.59 28.02 3.41
C ARG A 243 11.54 26.50 3.36
N PHE A 244 11.45 25.90 4.53
CA PHE A 244 11.38 24.46 4.75
C PHE A 244 9.91 24.00 4.75
N PRO A 245 9.57 22.93 4.02
CA PRO A 245 8.18 22.48 3.93
C PRO A 245 7.65 21.83 5.21
N ARG A 246 8.54 21.30 6.08
CA ARG A 246 8.15 20.65 7.34
C ARG A 246 9.17 20.94 8.45
N THR A 247 10.14 20.04 8.62
CA THR A 247 11.14 20.09 9.69
C THR A 247 12.39 20.79 9.20
N VAL A 248 12.87 21.75 9.98
CA VAL A 248 14.14 22.41 9.71
C VAL A 248 15.28 21.43 9.97
N PRO A 249 16.14 21.14 8.99
CA PRO A 249 17.32 20.33 9.22
C PRO A 249 18.30 21.09 10.12
N LYS A 250 19.01 20.37 11.01
CA LYS A 250 20.04 21.02 11.85
C LYS A 250 21.25 21.51 11.06
N GLN A 251 21.44 20.97 9.86
CA GLN A 251 22.58 21.24 9.01
C GLN A 251 22.19 21.30 7.53
N LEU A 252 22.80 22.21 6.80
CA LEU A 252 22.74 22.33 5.35
C LEU A 252 24.15 22.26 4.77
N THR A 253 24.25 21.75 3.55
CA THR A 253 25.52 21.71 2.83
C THR A 253 25.52 22.78 1.75
N LEU A 254 26.46 23.70 1.84
CA LEU A 254 26.72 24.73 0.85
C LEU A 254 27.88 24.29 -0.04
N ARG A 255 27.67 24.34 -1.36
CA ARG A 255 28.77 24.20 -2.33
C ARG A 255 29.23 25.58 -2.73
N THR A 256 30.47 25.91 -2.36
CA THR A 256 31.07 27.21 -2.63
C THR A 256 32.27 27.07 -3.56
N PRO A 257 32.42 27.93 -4.58
CA PRO A 257 33.61 27.96 -5.40
C PRO A 257 34.88 28.11 -4.55
N ALA A 258 35.98 27.48 -4.95
CA ALA A 258 37.25 27.53 -4.22
C ALA A 258 37.70 28.96 -3.85
N ALA A 259 37.49 29.91 -4.77
CA ALA A 259 37.84 31.33 -4.58
C ALA A 259 37.09 32.01 -3.42
N VAL A 260 35.94 31.48 -3.03
CA VAL A 260 35.08 32.01 -1.96
C VAL A 260 35.20 31.17 -0.68
N ALA A 261 35.48 29.87 -0.81
CA ALA A 261 35.43 28.90 0.27
C ALA A 261 36.23 29.31 1.51
N ALA A 262 37.43 29.88 1.35
CA ALA A 262 38.27 30.31 2.47
C ALA A 262 37.77 31.59 3.16
N GLY A 263 37.10 32.48 2.41
CA GLY A 263 36.61 33.77 2.90
C GLY A 263 35.14 33.78 3.31
N LEU A 264 34.44 32.66 3.17
CA LEU A 264 33.02 32.54 3.53
C LEU A 264 32.83 32.60 5.05
N GLN A 265 32.01 33.55 5.47
CA GLN A 265 31.56 33.75 6.85
C GLN A 265 30.03 33.75 6.90
N VAL A 266 29.48 33.25 8.01
CA VAL A 266 28.06 33.42 8.35
C VAL A 266 28.00 34.55 9.35
N VAL A 267 27.24 35.59 9.01
CA VAL A 267 27.04 36.78 9.84
C VAL A 267 25.84 36.58 10.77
N ASP A 268 24.78 35.91 10.28
CA ASP A 268 23.56 35.66 11.04
C ASP A 268 22.84 34.39 10.55
N GLY A 269 21.96 33.82 11.39
CA GLY A 269 21.09 32.67 11.07
C GLY A 269 21.76 31.29 11.21
N GLY A 270 23.05 31.23 11.59
CA GLY A 270 23.75 29.96 11.71
C GLY A 270 25.25 30.08 12.03
N ALA A 271 25.97 28.98 11.87
CA ALA A 271 27.42 28.93 11.95
C ALA A 271 27.98 27.93 10.94
N LEU A 272 29.19 28.17 10.43
CA LEU A 272 29.90 27.19 9.60
C LEU A 272 30.64 26.20 10.49
N ALA A 273 30.44 24.91 10.25
CA ALA A 273 31.31 23.88 10.79
C ALA A 273 32.73 24.02 10.20
N PRO A 274 33.76 23.49 10.90
CA PRO A 274 35.11 23.42 10.34
C PRO A 274 35.10 22.74 8.96
N PRO A 275 35.84 23.27 7.97
CA PRO A 275 35.89 22.67 6.64
C PRO A 275 36.50 21.27 6.73
N ALA A 276 35.92 20.33 5.99
CA ALA A 276 36.51 19.00 5.85
C ALA A 276 37.85 19.11 5.09
N PRO A 277 38.93 18.43 5.54
CA PRO A 277 40.25 18.53 4.92
C PRO A 277 40.23 18.20 3.42
N ASP A 278 39.39 17.23 3.04
CA ASP A 278 39.37 16.66 1.69
C ASP A 278 38.41 17.41 0.75
N THR A 279 37.50 18.23 1.29
CA THR A 279 36.46 18.92 0.50
C THR A 279 36.21 20.35 0.99
N PRO A 280 37.21 21.25 0.91
CA PRO A 280 37.08 22.62 1.42
C PRO A 280 36.00 23.46 0.73
N GLU A 281 35.63 23.10 -0.51
CA GLU A 281 34.55 23.71 -1.29
C GLU A 281 33.15 23.36 -0.78
N VAL A 282 33.03 22.33 0.04
CA VAL A 282 31.77 21.86 0.63
C VAL A 282 31.73 22.33 2.09
N ARG A 283 30.92 23.34 2.37
CA ARG A 283 30.79 23.94 3.70
C ARG A 283 29.51 23.44 4.36
N THR A 284 29.61 23.00 5.61
CA THR A 284 28.43 22.61 6.40
C THR A 284 27.97 23.82 7.22
N LEU A 285 26.75 24.28 6.96
CA LEU A 285 26.06 25.33 7.70
C LEU A 285 25.19 24.69 8.78
N LEU A 286 25.46 25.01 10.04
CA LEU A 286 24.65 24.63 11.19
C LEU A 286 23.60 25.73 11.41
N LEU A 287 22.32 25.39 11.29
CA LEU A 287 21.22 26.33 11.47
C LEU A 287 20.92 26.50 12.97
N GLN A 288 20.62 27.74 13.38
CA GLN A 288 20.32 28.06 14.79
C GLN A 288 18.82 28.13 15.09
N GLY A 289 17.97 28.35 14.08
CA GLY A 289 16.52 28.42 14.24
C GLY A 289 15.81 27.08 14.08
N ALA A 290 14.60 26.98 14.62
CA ALA A 290 13.67 25.88 14.35
C ALA A 290 12.45 26.32 13.51
N GLU A 291 12.40 27.59 13.08
CA GLU A 291 11.32 28.14 12.29
C GLU A 291 11.39 27.70 10.82
N GLN A 292 10.24 27.45 10.21
CA GLN A 292 10.16 27.00 8.81
C GLN A 292 10.65 28.03 7.81
N GLU A 293 10.61 29.30 8.16
CA GLU A 293 11.21 30.38 7.38
C GLU A 293 12.44 30.89 8.15
N GLN A 294 13.60 30.88 7.50
CA GLN A 294 14.85 31.35 8.08
C GLN A 294 15.60 32.23 7.12
N VAL A 295 16.27 33.24 7.66
CA VAL A 295 17.21 34.05 6.91
C VAL A 295 18.61 33.72 7.40
N VAL A 296 19.49 33.41 6.46
CA VAL A 296 20.92 33.20 6.73
C VAL A 296 21.69 34.27 5.97
N SER A 297 22.45 35.08 6.70
CA SER A 297 23.29 36.12 6.09
C SER A 297 24.72 35.61 5.97
N LEU A 298 25.23 35.57 4.75
CA LEU A 298 26.59 35.20 4.41
C LEU A 298 27.38 36.44 4.00
N GLN A 299 28.67 36.44 4.31
CA GLN A 299 29.61 37.46 3.86
C GLN A 299 30.87 36.81 3.32
N TYR A 300 31.35 37.30 2.18
CA TYR A 300 32.59 36.83 1.57
C TYR A 300 33.18 37.87 0.63
N SER A 301 34.40 37.61 0.16
CA SER A 301 35.06 38.43 -0.84
C SER A 301 35.79 37.57 -1.85
N PHE A 302 35.88 38.05 -3.08
CA PHE A 302 36.66 37.41 -4.14
C PHE A 302 37.25 38.45 -5.08
N ALA A 303 38.28 38.04 -5.83
CA ALA A 303 38.87 38.88 -6.86
C ALA A 303 37.90 39.02 -8.04
N ALA A 304 37.45 40.25 -8.33
CA ALA A 304 36.66 40.54 -9.51
C ALA A 304 37.59 40.47 -10.72
N SER A 305 37.49 39.38 -11.49
CA SER A 305 38.28 39.23 -12.71
C SER A 305 37.90 40.32 -13.71
N SER A 306 38.87 41.17 -14.08
CA SER A 306 38.74 42.05 -15.24
C SER A 306 38.91 41.19 -16.49
N SER A 307 37.82 40.76 -17.11
CA SER A 307 37.91 40.34 -18.51
C SER A 307 38.09 41.63 -19.33
N PRO A 308 39.19 41.81 -20.09
CA PRO A 308 39.28 42.94 -20.99
C PRO A 308 38.11 42.87 -21.98
N LEU A 309 37.37 43.96 -22.14
CA LEU A 309 36.38 44.11 -23.20
C LEU A 309 37.08 43.84 -24.54
N PRO A 310 36.59 42.89 -25.36
CA PRO A 310 37.15 42.69 -26.68
C PRO A 310 36.80 43.91 -27.54
N GLY A 311 37.79 44.78 -27.77
CA GLY A 311 37.68 45.88 -28.71
C GLY A 311 37.94 47.25 -28.10
N THR A 312 39.21 47.60 -27.96
CA THR A 312 39.61 49.00 -28.12
C THR A 312 40.88 48.99 -28.97
N PRO A 313 40.79 49.21 -30.30
CA PRO A 313 41.96 49.42 -31.12
C PRO A 313 42.58 50.78 -30.76
N GLY A 314 43.90 50.78 -30.61
CA GLY A 314 44.70 51.99 -30.39
C GLY A 314 44.93 52.81 -31.65
#